data_AF-A0A1A8DXC9-F1
#
_entry.id   AF-A0A1A8DXC9-F1
#
_cell.length_a   1.000
_cell.length_b   1.000
_cell.length_c   1.000
_cell.angle_alpha   90.00
_cell.angle_beta   90.00
_cell.angle_gamma   90.00
#
_symmetry.space_group_name_H-M   'P 1'
#
loop_
_entity.id
_entity.type
_entity.pdbx_description
1 polymer ?
#
loop_
_entity_poly.entity_id
_entity_poly.type
_entity_poly.pdbx_seq_one_letter_code
_entity_poly.pdbx_strand_id
1 'polypeptide(L)'
;TSLALQLKRLALPQSDPNLFTRKEVASLLFDPKDAAAMDRSTFYALGCTGLEELLGIEPAFMEFQDTLFSPASMTLERSVQSKEVNEKLDAGISLFLTRLCPYFLLKPAHKCIEWLVHRFHIQLYNTNSLLACSLPYHDTNV
;
A
#
# COMPACT_ATOMS: atom_id res chain seq x y z
N THR A 1 -33.18 3.79 -12.85
CA THR A 1 -33.26 5.11 -12.20
C THR A 1 -31.94 5.85 -12.39
N SER A 2 -31.95 7.01 -13.09
CA SER A 2 -30.75 7.79 -13.47
C SER A 2 -29.91 8.26 -12.28
N LEU A 3 -30.57 8.61 -11.18
CA LEU A 3 -29.93 9.18 -9.98
C LEU A 3 -28.97 8.20 -9.29
N ALA A 4 -29.35 6.92 -9.20
CA ALA A 4 -28.50 5.88 -8.61
C ALA A 4 -27.19 5.68 -9.39
N LEU A 5 -27.25 5.86 -10.72
CA LEU A 5 -26.09 5.74 -11.61
C LEU A 5 -25.19 6.98 -11.51
N GLN A 6 -25.77 8.17 -11.31
CA GLN A 6 -25.04 9.41 -11.05
C GLN A 6 -24.34 9.39 -9.69
N LEU A 7 -25.00 8.86 -8.65
CA LEU A 7 -24.40 8.69 -7.33
C LEU A 7 -23.23 7.71 -7.35
N LYS A 8 -23.33 6.59 -8.10
CA LYS A 8 -22.21 5.66 -8.29
C LYS A 8 -21.01 6.30 -9.01
N ARG A 9 -21.24 7.22 -9.94
CA ARG A 9 -20.17 7.95 -10.65
C ARG A 9 -19.49 9.01 -9.79
N LEU A 10 -20.21 9.57 -8.82
CA LEU A 10 -19.72 10.57 -7.87
C LEU A 10 -19.11 9.96 -6.60
N ALA A 11 -19.32 8.66 -6.37
CA ALA A 11 -18.71 7.95 -5.26
C ALA A 11 -17.19 7.94 -5.43
N LEU A 12 -16.52 8.79 -4.66
CA LEU A 12 -15.08 8.72 -4.48
C LEU A 12 -14.75 7.46 -3.66
N PRO A 13 -13.54 6.87 -3.79
CA PRO A 13 -13.11 5.74 -2.96
C PRO A 13 -13.26 6.02 -1.44
N GLN A 14 -13.23 7.29 -1.06
CA GLN A 14 -13.41 7.79 0.30
C GLN A 14 -14.85 7.67 0.85
N SER A 15 -15.84 7.42 -0.02
CA SER A 15 -17.26 7.42 0.33
C SER A 15 -17.85 6.03 0.52
N ASP A 16 -17.03 4.97 0.54
CA ASP A 16 -17.51 3.60 0.73
C ASP A 16 -18.01 3.40 2.18
N PRO A 17 -19.30 3.11 2.41
CA PRO A 17 -19.84 2.88 3.75
C PRO A 17 -19.16 1.72 4.49
N ASN A 18 -18.49 0.79 3.79
CA ASN A 18 -17.73 -0.30 4.41
C ASN A 18 -16.43 0.18 5.09
N LEU A 19 -15.98 1.43 4.88
CA LEU A 19 -14.83 2.01 5.59
C LEU A 19 -15.03 2.03 7.11
N PHE A 20 -16.27 2.15 7.60
CA PHE A 20 -16.59 2.31 9.02
C PHE A 20 -16.96 0.98 9.73
N THR A 21 -17.29 -0.07 8.98
CA THR A 21 -17.60 -1.41 9.50
C THR A 21 -16.63 -2.43 8.92
N ARG A 22 -15.35 -2.26 9.23
CA ARG A 22 -14.29 -3.05 8.61
C ARG A 22 -14.19 -4.43 9.26
N LYS A 23 -15.05 -5.36 8.80
CA LYS A 23 -14.94 -6.78 9.16
C LYS A 23 -13.73 -7.46 8.49
N GLU A 24 -13.24 -6.88 7.39
CA GLU A 24 -12.13 -7.38 6.60
C GLU A 24 -11.29 -6.21 6.08
N VAL A 25 -9.97 -6.36 6.09
CA VAL A 25 -9.00 -5.39 5.54
C VAL A 25 -8.23 -6.06 4.41
N ALA A 26 -7.96 -5.32 3.33
CA ALA A 26 -7.08 -5.80 2.27
C ALA A 26 -5.68 -6.04 2.83
N SER A 27 -5.19 -7.25 2.67
CA SER A 27 -3.89 -7.72 3.16
C SER A 27 -3.33 -8.72 2.16
N LEU A 28 -2.01 -8.71 1.98
CA LEU A 28 -1.28 -9.67 1.14
C LEU A 28 -0.79 -10.87 1.97
N LEU A 29 -0.37 -10.63 3.22
CA LEU A 29 0.30 -11.61 4.07
C LEU A 29 -0.63 -12.33 5.06
N PHE A 30 -1.76 -11.75 5.39
CA PHE A 30 -2.69 -12.24 6.40
C PHE A 30 -4.10 -12.43 5.82
N ASP A 31 -4.89 -13.30 6.44
CA ASP A 31 -6.32 -13.37 6.12
C ASP A 31 -6.98 -12.01 6.39
N PRO A 32 -7.88 -11.53 5.52
CA PRO A 32 -8.50 -10.22 5.69
C PRO A 32 -9.17 -9.98 7.04
N LYS A 33 -9.69 -11.03 7.70
CA LYS A 33 -10.30 -10.92 9.03
C LYS A 33 -9.26 -10.79 10.13
N ASP A 34 -8.17 -11.53 10.03
CA ASP A 34 -7.06 -11.45 10.99
C ASP A 34 -6.36 -10.10 10.86
N ALA A 35 -6.12 -9.63 9.63
CA ALA A 35 -5.58 -8.31 9.34
C ALA A 35 -6.44 -7.17 9.91
N ALA A 36 -7.77 -7.36 9.97
CA ALA A 36 -8.69 -6.39 10.57
C ALA A 36 -8.55 -6.26 12.09
N ALA A 37 -8.02 -7.27 12.77
CA ALA A 37 -7.75 -7.25 14.21
C ALA A 37 -6.36 -6.70 14.55
N MET A 38 -5.50 -6.46 13.56
CA MET A 38 -4.12 -6.02 13.76
C MET A 38 -3.99 -4.49 13.80
N ASP A 39 -3.12 -4.02 14.68
CA ASP A 39 -2.83 -2.59 14.81
C ASP A 39 -1.92 -2.06 13.70
N ARG A 40 -2.07 -0.75 13.43
CA ARG A 40 -1.24 -0.02 12.47
C ARG A 40 0.26 -0.10 12.80
N SER A 41 0.62 -0.07 14.08
CA SER A 41 2.01 -0.19 14.54
C SER A 41 2.62 -1.54 14.16
N THR A 42 1.82 -2.61 14.15
CA THR A 42 2.25 -3.94 13.75
C THR A 42 2.59 -3.98 12.26
N PHE A 43 1.73 -3.44 11.40
CA PHE A 43 2.01 -3.33 9.97
C PHE A 43 3.23 -2.44 9.68
N TYR A 44 3.37 -1.34 10.42
CA TYR A 44 4.52 -0.45 10.29
C TYR A 44 5.83 -1.16 10.65
N ALA A 45 5.87 -1.84 11.80
CA ALA A 45 7.05 -2.60 12.23
C ALA A 45 7.40 -3.72 11.25
N LEU A 46 6.38 -4.41 10.72
CA LEU A 46 6.56 -5.43 9.69
C LEU A 46 7.16 -4.85 8.41
N GLY A 47 6.63 -3.71 7.92
CA GLY A 47 7.15 -3.00 6.76
C GLY A 47 8.60 -2.54 6.94
N CYS A 48 8.94 -1.98 8.11
CA CYS A 48 10.31 -1.55 8.42
C CYS A 48 11.28 -2.75 8.44
N THR A 49 10.87 -3.87 9.03
CA THR A 49 11.67 -5.12 9.02
C THR A 49 11.90 -5.61 7.58
N GLY A 50 10.87 -5.54 6.73
CA GLY A 50 11.00 -5.87 5.31
C GLY A 50 11.97 -4.94 4.57
N LEU A 51 11.93 -3.65 4.87
CA LEU A 51 12.84 -2.67 4.28
C LEU A 51 14.29 -2.93 4.71
N GLU A 52 14.54 -3.19 6.00
CA GLU A 52 15.87 -3.53 6.52
C GLU A 52 16.45 -4.77 5.84
N GLU A 53 15.63 -5.82 5.67
CA GLU A 53 16.01 -7.03 4.93
C GLU A 53 16.32 -6.73 3.45
N LEU A 54 15.53 -5.87 2.78
CA LEU A 54 15.80 -5.43 1.40
C LEU A 54 17.07 -4.58 1.29
N LEU A 55 17.37 -3.73 2.28
CA LEU A 55 18.58 -2.91 2.30
C LEU A 55 19.86 -3.76 2.37
N GLY A 56 19.78 -4.95 2.97
CA GLY A 56 20.86 -5.93 2.93
C GLY A 56 21.14 -6.49 1.53
N ILE A 57 20.21 -6.34 0.58
CA ILE A 57 20.31 -6.83 -0.80
C ILE A 57 20.59 -5.67 -1.77
N GLU A 58 19.82 -4.58 -1.65
CA GLU A 58 19.87 -3.42 -2.54
C GLU A 58 19.86 -2.11 -1.72
N PRO A 59 21.01 -1.44 -1.57
CA PRO A 59 21.13 -0.21 -0.79
C PRO A 59 20.28 0.96 -1.32
N ALA A 60 19.89 0.95 -2.60
CA ALA A 60 19.07 2.02 -3.17
C ALA A 60 17.73 2.21 -2.44
N PHE A 61 17.22 1.19 -1.73
CA PHE A 61 16.00 1.33 -0.93
C PHE A 61 16.11 2.31 0.24
N MET A 62 17.32 2.79 0.56
CA MET A 62 17.55 3.73 1.67
C MET A 62 16.82 5.06 1.44
N GLU A 63 16.59 5.44 0.17
CA GLU A 63 15.85 6.65 -0.18
C GLU A 63 14.41 6.67 0.35
N PHE A 64 13.83 5.49 0.66
CA PHE A 64 12.45 5.37 1.12
C PHE A 64 12.31 5.33 2.64
N GLN A 65 13.41 5.18 3.37
CA GLN A 65 13.42 5.05 4.82
C GLN A 65 12.87 6.32 5.50
N ASP A 66 13.31 7.50 5.07
CA ASP A 66 12.88 8.78 5.62
C ASP A 66 11.57 9.30 4.99
N THR A 67 10.97 8.56 4.07
CA THR A 67 9.73 8.92 3.39
C THR A 67 8.62 7.92 3.70
N LEU A 68 8.46 6.88 2.88
CA LEU A 68 7.39 5.88 2.96
C LEU A 68 7.44 5.05 4.25
N PHE A 69 8.64 4.87 4.83
CA PHE A 69 8.87 4.08 6.04
C PHE A 69 9.33 4.93 7.24
N SER A 70 9.10 6.24 7.18
CA SER A 70 9.38 7.13 8.31
C SER A 70 8.34 6.95 9.41
N PRO A 71 8.65 7.24 10.69
CA PRO A 71 7.65 7.22 11.77
C PRO A 71 6.46 8.15 11.49
N ALA A 72 6.69 9.27 10.79
CA ALA A 72 5.65 10.22 10.40
C ALA A 72 4.60 9.61 9.45
N SER A 73 5.00 8.64 8.63
CA SER A 73 4.11 7.95 7.68
C SER A 73 2.92 7.26 8.37
N MET A 74 3.09 6.81 9.62
CA MET A 74 2.02 6.20 10.43
C MET A 74 0.82 7.11 10.66
N THR A 75 1.03 8.43 10.62
CA THR A 75 -0.03 9.44 10.85
C THR A 75 -0.57 10.06 9.56
N LEU A 76 0.05 9.79 8.41
CA LEU A 76 -0.32 10.38 7.12
C LEU A 76 -1.62 9.77 6.57
N GLU A 77 -2.73 10.49 6.66
CA GLU A 77 -4.02 10.00 6.16
C GLU A 77 -4.29 10.58 4.76
N ARG A 78 -4.11 9.76 3.72
CA ARG A 78 -4.15 10.18 2.30
C ARG A 78 -5.46 10.88 1.90
N SER A 79 -6.57 10.49 2.53
CA SER A 79 -7.92 10.98 2.25
C SER A 79 -8.14 12.45 2.60
N VAL A 80 -7.34 13.01 3.50
CA VAL A 80 -7.45 14.40 3.97
C VAL A 80 -6.27 15.28 3.51
N GLN A 81 -5.35 14.73 2.72
CA GLN A 81 -4.21 15.47 2.18
C GLN A 81 -4.60 16.28 0.93
N SER A 82 -3.81 17.32 0.65
CA SER A 82 -3.92 18.08 -0.60
C SER A 82 -3.59 17.21 -1.82
N LYS A 83 -4.05 17.64 -2.99
CA LYS A 83 -3.80 16.95 -4.25
C LYS A 83 -2.30 16.86 -4.54
N GLU A 84 -1.58 17.95 -4.31
CA GLU A 84 -0.14 18.08 -4.58
C GLU A 84 0.68 17.16 -3.67
N VAL A 85 0.26 16.98 -2.41
CA VAL A 85 0.88 16.02 -1.49
C VAL A 85 0.63 14.58 -1.95
N ASN A 86 -0.61 14.28 -2.36
CA ASN A 86 -0.96 12.96 -2.86
C ASN A 86 -0.23 12.61 -4.16
N GLU A 87 -0.01 13.57 -5.07
CA GLU A 87 0.78 13.36 -6.29
C GLU A 87 2.25 13.04 -5.98
N LYS A 88 2.84 13.71 -4.98
CA LYS A 88 4.21 13.39 -4.52
C LYS A 88 4.29 12.01 -3.89
N LEU A 89 3.30 11.65 -3.07
CA LEU A 89 3.20 10.32 -2.48
C LEU A 89 3.07 9.25 -3.57
N ASP A 90 2.25 9.49 -4.60
CA ASP A 90 2.10 8.60 -5.75
C ASP A 90 3.40 8.38 -6.49
N ALA A 91 4.14 9.46 -6.79
CA ALA A 91 5.44 9.35 -7.43
C ALA A 91 6.43 8.52 -6.59
N GLY A 92 6.46 8.73 -5.27
CA GLY A 92 7.29 7.95 -4.36
C GLY A 92 6.92 6.47 -4.33
N ILE A 93 5.63 6.15 -4.27
CA ILE A 93 5.12 4.76 -4.27
C ILE A 93 5.42 4.09 -5.61
N SER A 94 5.18 4.76 -6.74
CA SER A 94 5.46 4.20 -8.07
C SER A 94 6.96 3.94 -8.27
N LEU A 95 7.82 4.83 -7.79
CA LEU A 95 9.27 4.63 -7.82
C LEU A 95 9.67 3.43 -6.94
N PHE A 96 9.16 3.35 -5.70
CA PHE A 96 9.41 2.23 -4.81
C PHE A 96 8.98 0.89 -5.42
N LEU A 97 7.77 0.80 -5.96
CA LEU A 97 7.27 -0.44 -6.59
C LEU A 97 8.07 -0.83 -7.83
N THR A 98 8.56 0.14 -8.61
CA THR A 98 9.44 -0.13 -9.75
C THR A 98 10.78 -0.71 -9.30
N ARG A 99 11.36 -0.19 -8.20
CA ARG A 99 12.59 -0.72 -7.60
C ARG A 99 12.39 -2.09 -6.95
N LEU A 100 11.22 -2.30 -6.35
CA LEU A 100 10.86 -3.56 -5.67
C LEU A 100 10.55 -4.69 -6.65
N CYS A 101 10.10 -4.37 -7.86
CA CYS A 101 9.68 -5.35 -8.88
C CYS A 101 10.64 -6.55 -9.03
N PRO A 102 11.97 -6.41 -9.19
CA PRO A 102 12.88 -7.55 -9.34
C PRO A 102 12.92 -8.48 -8.11
N TYR A 103 12.53 -7.97 -6.95
CA TYR A 103 12.56 -8.65 -5.66
C TYR A 103 11.16 -9.10 -5.21
N PHE A 104 10.14 -8.99 -6.06
CA PHE A 104 8.74 -9.20 -5.69
C PHE A 104 8.51 -10.50 -4.94
N LEU A 105 9.09 -11.61 -5.41
CA LEU A 105 8.94 -12.95 -4.80
C LEU A 105 9.63 -13.13 -3.44
N LEU A 106 10.40 -12.15 -2.96
CA LEU A 106 11.03 -12.21 -1.66
C LEU A 106 10.04 -11.82 -0.57
N LYS A 107 9.97 -12.61 0.52
CA LYS A 107 9.20 -12.26 1.73
C LYS A 107 9.40 -10.82 2.22
N PRO A 108 10.62 -10.23 2.26
CA PRO A 108 10.80 -8.84 2.65
C PRO A 108 10.08 -7.83 1.72
N ALA A 109 9.96 -8.14 0.43
CA ALA A 109 9.22 -7.31 -0.50
C ALA A 109 7.72 -7.31 -0.19
N HIS A 110 7.15 -8.47 0.12
CA HIS A 110 5.75 -8.57 0.54
C HIS A 110 5.47 -7.84 1.85
N LYS A 111 6.38 -7.89 2.84
CA LYS A 111 6.27 -7.10 4.09
C LYS A 111 6.18 -5.61 3.81
N CYS A 112 6.99 -5.12 2.87
CA CYS A 112 6.96 -3.72 2.44
C CYS A 112 5.63 -3.37 1.77
N ILE A 113 5.16 -4.21 0.84
CA ILE A 113 3.87 -4.00 0.15
C ILE A 113 2.71 -4.00 1.15
N GLU A 114 2.74 -4.87 2.15
CA GLU A 114 1.74 -4.94 3.21
C GLU A 114 1.55 -3.59 3.91
N TRP A 115 2.66 -2.94 4.28
CA TRP A 115 2.64 -1.60 4.85
C TRP A 115 1.99 -0.58 3.91
N LEU A 116 2.36 -0.60 2.63
CA LEU A 116 1.82 0.34 1.64
C LEU A 116 0.32 0.14 1.38
N VAL A 117 -0.15 -1.12 1.36
CA VAL A 117 -1.57 -1.49 1.23
C VAL A 117 -2.37 -0.99 2.44
N HIS A 118 -1.84 -1.21 3.64
CA HIS A 118 -2.51 -0.81 4.87
C HIS A 118 -2.50 0.70 5.11
N ARG A 119 -1.39 1.39 4.83
CA ARG A 119 -1.26 2.83 5.13
C ARG A 119 -1.70 3.74 4.01
N PHE A 120 -1.28 3.45 2.78
CA PHE A 120 -1.50 4.34 1.63
C PHE A 120 -2.58 3.83 0.68
N HIS A 121 -3.11 2.63 0.92
CA HIS A 121 -4.16 1.99 0.13
C HIS A 121 -3.79 1.92 -1.36
N ILE A 122 -2.58 1.47 -1.65
CA ILE A 122 -2.03 1.42 -3.02
C ILE A 122 -2.86 0.55 -3.98
N GLN A 123 -3.59 -0.44 -3.46
CA GLN A 123 -4.56 -1.24 -4.20
C GLN A 123 -5.78 -0.46 -4.69
N LEU A 124 -6.02 0.76 -4.15
CA LEU A 124 -7.09 1.65 -4.59
C LEU A 124 -6.54 2.82 -5.42
N TYR A 125 -5.41 3.41 -4.99
CA TYR A 125 -4.89 4.63 -5.59
C TYR A 125 -3.77 4.42 -6.61
N ASN A 126 -3.00 3.34 -6.51
CA ASN A 126 -1.81 3.06 -7.31
C ASN A 126 -1.90 1.71 -8.03
N THR A 127 -3.13 1.32 -8.43
CA THR A 127 -3.43 0.02 -9.05
C THR A 127 -2.53 -0.30 -10.22
N ASN A 128 -2.28 0.67 -11.10
CA ASN A 128 -1.42 0.48 -12.27
C ASN A 128 0.02 0.16 -11.89
N SER A 129 0.60 0.84 -10.90
CA SER A 129 1.97 0.58 -10.45
C SER A 129 2.07 -0.74 -9.69
N LEU A 130 1.07 -1.07 -8.87
CA LEU A 130 1.02 -2.35 -8.16
C LEU A 130 0.89 -3.52 -9.15
N LEU A 131 -0.01 -3.40 -10.13
CA LEU A 131 -0.19 -4.40 -11.17
C LEU A 131 1.06 -4.53 -12.04
N ALA A 132 1.70 -3.42 -12.44
CA ALA A 132 2.94 -3.47 -13.22
C ALA A 132 4.08 -4.16 -12.45
N CYS A 133 4.12 -4.01 -11.12
CA CYS A 133 5.09 -4.68 -10.26
C CYS A 133 4.85 -6.19 -10.15
N SER A 134 3.59 -6.62 -10.06
CA SER A 134 3.24 -8.04 -9.92
C SER A 134 3.10 -8.80 -11.25
N LEU A 135 2.81 -8.11 -12.36
CA LEU A 135 2.53 -8.71 -13.67
C LEU A 135 3.62 -9.65 -14.19
N PRO A 136 4.94 -9.37 -14.02
CA PRO A 136 5.98 -10.31 -14.43
C PRO A 136 5.90 -11.67 -13.71
N TYR A 137 5.19 -11.74 -12.58
CA TYR A 137 5.08 -12.89 -11.70
C TYR A 137 3.67 -13.51 -11.68
N HIS A 138 2.81 -13.18 -12.65
CA HIS A 138 1.41 -13.61 -12.68
C HIS A 138 1.19 -15.14 -12.70
N ASP A 139 2.18 -15.92 -13.15
CA ASP A 139 2.14 -17.39 -13.18
C ASP A 139 2.77 -18.03 -11.92
N THR A 140 3.17 -17.22 -10.96
CA THR A 140 3.72 -17.70 -9.68
C THR A 140 2.65 -17.69 -8.60
N ASN A 141 2.68 -18.69 -7.72
CA ASN A 141 1.79 -18.76 -6.57
C ASN A 141 2.42 -17.95 -5.44
N VAL A 142 1.85 -16.78 -5.19
CA VAL A 142 2.33 -15.76 -4.24
C VAL A 142 1.43 -15.75 -3.01
#